data_AF-A0A554MHE3-F1
#
_entry.id   AF-A0A554MHE3-F1
#
_cell.length_a   1.000
_cell.length_b   1.000
_cell.length_c   1.000
_cell.angle_alpha   90.00
_cell.angle_beta   90.00
_cell.angle_gamma   90.00
#
_symmetry.space_group_name_H-M   'P 1'
#
loop_
_entity.id
_entity.type
_entity.pdbx_description
1 polymer ?
#
loop_
_entity_poly.entity_id
_entity_poly.type
_entity_poly.pdbx_seq_one_letter_code
_entity_poly.pdbx_strand_id
1 'polypeptide(L)' 'MVKTIQQQGKELYRCKECGFMYAEKEWAEKCEAWCKEHKSCNIEIIAHGAPPHVVQ' A
#
# COMPACT_ATOMS: atom_id res chain seq x y z
N MET A 1 2.53 9.45 -4.79
CA MET A 1 3.94 9.13 -4.51
C MET A 1 4.02 8.27 -3.26
N VAL A 2 4.09 6.96 -3.48
CA VAL A 2 4.18 5.91 -2.44
C VAL A 2 5.52 5.94 -1.69
N LYS A 3 5.63 5.21 -0.58
CA LYS A 3 6.89 5.03 0.17
C LYS A 3 7.48 3.66 -0.13
N THR A 4 8.70 3.60 -0.67
CA THR A 4 9.44 2.34 -0.79
C THR A 4 10.00 1.92 0.58
N ILE A 5 9.89 0.65 0.91
CA ILE A 5 10.41 0.04 2.14
C ILE A 5 11.13 -1.28 1.80
N GLN A 6 12.12 -1.65 2.61
CA GLN A 6 12.71 -2.98 2.54
C GLN A 6 12.26 -3.79 3.75
N GLN A 7 11.60 -4.92 3.52
CA GLN A 7 11.11 -5.80 4.56
C GLN A 7 11.51 -7.25 4.23
N GLN A 8 12.19 -7.91 5.16
CA GLN A 8 12.67 -9.30 4.99
C GLN A 8 13.48 -9.51 3.69
N GLY A 9 14.31 -8.52 3.33
CA GLY A 9 15.12 -8.58 2.10
C GLY A 9 14.35 -8.34 0.80
N LYS A 10 13.07 -7.98 0.86
CA LYS A 10 12.25 -7.63 -0.31
C LYS A 10 11.96 -6.14 -0.31
N GLU A 11 12.03 -5.52 -1.49
CA GLU A 11 11.52 -4.18 -1.70
C GLU A 11 9.99 -4.24 -1.82
N LEU A 12 9.29 -3.40 -1.06
CA LEU A 12 7.84 -3.23 -1.07
C LEU A 12 7.50 -1.74 -1.19
N TYR A 13 6.30 -1.47 -1.67
CA TYR A 13 5.75 -0.13 -1.84
C TYR A 13 4.56 0.05 -0.91
N ARG A 14 4.64 1.05 -0.03
CA ARG A 14 3.65 1.35 1.00
C ARG A 14 2.82 2.57 0.60
N CYS A 15 1.49 2.44 0.64
CA CYS A 15 0.58 3.57 0.55
C CYS A 15 0.75 4.47 1.78
N LYS A 16 0.94 5.78 1.58
CA LYS A 16 1.15 6.73 2.69
C LYS A 16 -0.13 7.07 3.46
N GLU A 17 -1.30 6.93 2.83
CA GLU A 17 -2.59 7.24 3.45
C GLU A 17 -3.05 6.13 4.40
N CYS A 18 -3.08 4.87 3.93
CA CYS A 18 -3.62 3.74 4.70
C CYS A 18 -2.56 2.77 5.23
N GLY A 19 -1.32 2.86 4.74
CA GLY A 19 -0.22 2.01 5.18
C GLY A 19 -0.17 0.61 4.58
N PHE A 20 -1.10 0.23 3.70
CA PHE A 20 -1.04 -1.04 2.96
C PHE A 20 0.26 -1.17 2.15
N MET A 21 0.75 -2.40 2.05
CA MET A 21 2.02 -2.73 1.41
C MET A 21 1.79 -3.59 0.17
N TYR A 22 2.52 -3.29 -0.89
CA TYR A 22 2.41 -3.95 -2.19
C TYR A 22 3.80 -4.36 -2.69
N ALA A 23 3.87 -5.47 -3.42
CA ALA A 23 5.12 -5.87 -4.09
C ALA A 23 5.40 -5.02 -5.33
N GLU A 24 4.34 -4.53 -5.99
CA GLU A 24 4.45 -3.72 -7.19
C GLU A 24 4.09 -2.26 -6.91
N LYS A 25 4.88 -1.34 -7.46
CA LYS A 25 4.70 0.10 -7.26
C LYS A 25 3.35 0.59 -7.79
N GLU A 26 2.90 0.06 -8.92
CA GLU A 26 1.64 0.44 -9.56
C GLU A 26 0.44 0.27 -8.61
N TRP A 27 0.36 -0.87 -7.91
CA TRP A 27 -0.73 -1.13 -6.97
C TRP A 27 -0.71 -0.18 -5.78
N ALA A 28 0.47 0.12 -5.25
CA ALA A 28 0.61 1.11 -4.19
C ALA A 28 0.19 2.51 -4.67
N GLU A 29 0.50 2.88 -5.91
CA GLU A 29 0.14 4.19 -6.49
C GLU A 29 -1.37 4.30 -6.73
N LYS A 30 -2.00 3.25 -7.27
CA LYS A 30 -3.46 3.14 -7.37
C LYS A 30 -4.12 3.26 -6.00
N CYS A 31 -3.59 2.56 -4.99
CA CYS A 31 -4.08 2.63 -3.62
C CYS A 31 -3.99 4.05 -3.05
N GLU A 32 -2.84 4.73 -3.20
CA GLU A 32 -2.66 6.08 -2.69
C GLU A 32 -3.56 7.10 -3.40
N ALA A 33 -3.73 6.98 -4.72
CA ALA A 33 -4.64 7.84 -5.48
C ALA A 33 -6.09 7.67 -4.99
N TRP A 34 -6.56 6.43 -4.85
CA TRP A 34 -7.89 6.13 -4.35
C TRP A 34 -8.09 6.65 -2.92
N CYS A 35 -7.16 6.36 -2.00
CA CYS A 35 -7.28 6.82 -0.62
C CYS A 35 -7.31 8.35 -0.51
N LYS A 36 -6.54 9.07 -1.33
CA LYS A 36 -6.54 10.53 -1.34
C LYS A 36 -7.88 11.11 -1.79
N GLU A 37 -8.47 10.53 -2.82
CA GLU A 37 -9.73 10.98 -3.43
C GLU A 37 -10.94 10.59 -2.56
N HIS A 38 -11.04 9.33 -2.16
CA HIS A 38 -12.23 8.75 -1.53
C HIS A 38 -12.17 8.67 -0.01
N LYS A 39 -11.01 8.97 0.61
CA LYS A 39 -10.78 8.83 2.07
C LYS A 39 -11.14 7.44 2.62
N SER A 40 -11.03 6.41 1.78
CA SER A 40 -11.35 5.02 2.08
C SER A 40 -10.39 4.09 1.33
N CYS A 41 -10.40 2.80 1.65
CA CYS A 41 -9.66 1.79 0.88
C CYS A 41 -10.59 1.11 -0.13
N ASN A 42 -10.07 0.84 -1.33
CA ASN A 42 -10.79 0.05 -2.34
C ASN A 42 -10.47 -1.45 -2.14
N ILE A 43 -11.49 -2.28 -2.05
CA ILE A 43 -11.37 -3.73 -1.79
C ILE A 43 -10.62 -4.45 -2.93
N GLU A 44 -10.85 -4.05 -4.18
CA GLU A 44 -10.18 -4.64 -5.35
C GLU A 44 -8.69 -4.30 -5.34
N ILE A 45 -8.32 -3.08 -4.94
CA ILE A 45 -6.91 -2.68 -4.86
C ILE A 45 -6.20 -3.40 -3.72
N ILE A 46 -6.79 -3.45 -2.52
CA ILE A 46 -6.14 -4.09 -1.35
C ILE A 46 -6.01 -5.62 -1.51
N ALA A 47 -6.77 -6.26 -2.40
CA ALA A 47 -6.61 -7.67 -2.75
C ALA A 47 -5.24 -8.00 -3.37
N HIS A 48 -4.54 -7.00 -3.92
CA HIS A 48 -3.18 -7.14 -4.46
C HIS A 48 -2.08 -6.81 -3.43
N GLY A 49 -2.46 -6.48 -2.20
CA GLY A 49 -1.53 -6.04 -1.16
C GLY A 49 -1.67 -6.86 0.12
N ALA A 50 -0.87 -6.46 1.10
CA ALA A 50 -0.97 -6.95 2.46
C ALA A 50 -1.28 -5.77 3.40
N PRO A 51 -2.07 -6.01 4.46
CA PRO A 51 -2.33 -4.99 5.47
C PRO A 51 -1.02 -4.52 6.09
N PRO A 52 -0.97 -3.27 6.61
CA PRO A 52 0.17 -2.81 7.38
C PRO A 52 0.45 -3.84 8.49
N HIS A 53 1.67 -4.36 8.55
CA HIS A 53 2.06 -5.29 9.61
C HIS A 53 2.06 -4.50 10.91
N VAL A 54 0.96 -4.60 11.66
CA VAL A 54 0.89 -4.14 13.03
C VAL A 54 1.78 -5.06 13.84
N VAL A 55 2.97 -4.57 14.20
CA VAL A 55 3.69 -5.13 15.35
C VAL A 55 2.74 -4.90 16.53
N GLN A 56 2.09 -5.96 17.00
CA GLN A 56 1.42 -5.95 18.30
C GLN A 56 2.47 -5.89 19.40
#